data_AF-A0A4U0F5J6-F1
#
_entry.id   AF-A0A4U0F5J6-F1
#
_cell.length_a   1.000
_cell.length_b   1.000
_cell.length_c   1.000
_cell.angle_alpha   90.00
_cell.angle_beta   90.00
_cell.angle_gamma   90.00
#
_symmetry.space_group_name_H-M   'P 1'
#
loop_
_entity.id
_entity.type
_entity.pdbx_description
1 polymer ?
#
loop_
_entity_poly.entity_id
_entity_poly.type
_entity_poly.pdbx_seq_one_letter_code
_entity_poly.pdbx_strand_id
1 'polypeptide(L)'
;MKTKLTTFIFLLCFSFLNAQTIYEEFQSAKLGDSRQLKIQLPRNYEENTEKLYPIFIVFDGDYLFEPVAGNVDYYSYWEDMPEAIVVGINQVNSRDEDNHYSDQTYFPVESGAKFFEFVGMELIPYIEDKYRTANFRVAVGHGETANFINYFLFKKEPLFNAYITLSPDLAMSMLESLPTRINEFERKIFYYLATATNDIKPLREDANVLNARLSALENKNIFFGFNEFDGPTHYSLPAHAIPNALESIFFVFQPISKKEYNERILTLETSPVEYLNEKYSMIKELFNIEKQVLINDFRAIAAAIEKNKIFEEYEALGKLARKEHPDTLLGHYYLGRFYEETGEPKKAMRTYRSAYVLEEVGGYTKDDMLERADAIKRDFGF
;
A
#
# COMPACT_ATOMS: atom_id res chain seq x y z
N MET A 1 -10.82 29.54 60.77
CA MET A 1 -9.61 29.39 59.93
C MET A 1 -9.79 28.12 59.09
N LYS A 2 -9.75 28.29 57.76
CA LYS A 2 -9.47 27.33 56.68
C LYS A 2 -9.56 25.82 56.98
N THR A 3 -10.45 25.15 56.26
CA THR A 3 -10.12 23.90 55.54
C THR A 3 -11.18 23.66 54.44
N LYS A 4 -10.93 24.21 53.25
CA LYS A 4 -11.58 23.73 52.02
C LYS A 4 -10.87 22.44 51.64
N LEU A 5 -11.55 21.31 51.76
CA LEU A 5 -11.08 20.03 51.26
C LEU A 5 -11.49 19.95 49.78
N THR A 6 -10.60 20.37 48.89
CA THR A 6 -10.75 20.15 47.45
C THR A 6 -10.42 18.71 47.14
N THR A 7 -11.45 17.88 46.96
CA THR A 7 -11.30 16.51 46.47
C THR A 7 -10.95 16.58 44.98
N PHE A 8 -9.69 16.31 44.65
CA PHE A 8 -9.23 16.17 43.28
C PHE A 8 -9.58 14.75 42.80
N ILE A 9 -10.64 14.62 41.99
CA ILE A 9 -10.96 13.35 41.32
C ILE A 9 -9.95 13.20 40.19
N PHE A 10 -8.94 12.37 40.40
CA PHE A 10 -8.05 11.91 39.34
C PHE A 10 -8.85 10.90 38.50
N LEU A 11 -9.51 11.38 37.43
CA LEU A 11 -10.05 10.51 36.39
C LEU A 11 -8.85 9.92 35.64
N LEU A 12 -8.44 8.72 36.05
CA LEU A 12 -7.57 7.86 35.24
C LEU A 12 -8.38 7.43 34.02
N CYS A 13 -8.36 8.26 32.97
CA CYS A 13 -8.69 7.80 31.63
C CYS A 13 -7.63 6.78 31.22
N PHE A 14 -7.90 5.49 31.48
CA PHE A 14 -7.25 4.41 30.75
C PHE A 14 -7.78 4.45 29.32
N SER A 15 -7.25 5.37 28.52
CA SER A 15 -7.29 5.20 27.07
C SER A 15 -6.41 3.99 26.78
N PHE A 16 -7.01 2.84 26.53
CA PHE A 16 -6.29 1.70 25.96
C PHE A 16 -5.84 2.09 24.56
N LEU A 17 -4.67 2.73 24.46
CA LEU A 17 -3.96 2.94 23.21
C LEU A 17 -3.40 1.59 22.78
N ASN A 18 -4.21 0.79 22.07
CA ASN A 18 -3.79 -0.50 21.51
C ASN A 18 -2.97 -0.31 20.22
N ALA A 19 -1.85 0.38 20.33
CA ALA A 19 -0.82 0.45 19.29
C ALA A 19 0.45 -0.27 19.76
N GLN A 20 0.30 -1.41 20.43
CA GLN A 20 1.41 -2.19 20.95
C GLN A 20 1.59 -3.47 20.12
N THR A 21 2.83 -3.73 19.70
CA THR A 21 3.21 -4.99 19.06
C THR A 21 2.79 -6.18 19.91
N ILE A 22 2.05 -7.10 19.29
CA ILE A 22 1.64 -8.36 19.90
C ILE A 22 2.80 -9.35 19.76
N TYR A 23 3.19 -9.97 20.87
CA TYR A 23 4.19 -11.04 20.89
C TYR A 23 3.48 -12.37 21.12
N GLU A 24 3.80 -13.36 20.30
CA GLU A 24 3.11 -14.64 20.36
C GLU A 24 4.06 -15.81 20.11
N GLU A 25 3.96 -16.86 20.93
CA GLU A 25 4.66 -18.12 20.70
C GLU A 25 3.79 -19.06 19.87
N PHE A 26 4.20 -19.33 18.64
CA PHE A 26 3.53 -20.27 17.74
C PHE A 26 4.18 -21.65 17.82
N GLN A 27 3.41 -22.70 18.11
CA GLN A 27 3.90 -24.08 18.14
C GLN A 27 3.85 -24.69 16.74
N SER A 28 5.00 -24.97 16.13
CA SER A 28 5.09 -25.49 14.75
C SER A 28 5.32 -26.99 14.72
N ALA A 29 4.45 -27.72 14.02
CA ALA A 29 4.67 -29.15 13.79
C ALA A 29 5.73 -29.39 12.70
N LYS A 30 5.83 -28.50 11.70
CA LYS A 30 6.87 -28.54 10.65
C LYS A 30 8.28 -28.35 11.21
N LEU A 31 8.46 -27.38 12.10
CA LEU A 31 9.75 -27.11 12.73
C LEU A 31 10.04 -28.12 13.84
N GLY A 32 9.00 -28.61 14.53
CA GLY A 32 9.15 -29.42 15.74
C GLY A 32 9.57 -28.61 16.96
N ASP A 33 9.36 -27.29 16.91
CA ASP A 33 9.70 -26.32 17.95
C ASP A 33 8.72 -25.13 17.91
N SER A 34 8.82 -24.23 18.90
CA SER A 34 8.08 -22.96 18.89
C SER A 34 8.81 -21.87 18.11
N ARG A 35 8.02 -20.95 17.56
CA ARG A 35 8.51 -19.77 16.86
C ARG A 35 7.83 -18.54 17.44
N GLN A 36 8.63 -17.59 17.92
CA GLN A 36 8.10 -16.31 18.36
C GLN A 36 7.75 -15.43 17.17
N LEU A 37 6.54 -14.89 17.19
CA LEU A 37 6.01 -13.94 16.22
C LEU A 37 5.90 -12.55 16.86
N LYS A 38 6.18 -11.52 16.07
CA LYS A 38 5.80 -10.12 16.36
C LYS A 38 4.70 -9.72 15.40
N ILE A 39 3.57 -9.22 15.91
CA ILE A 39 2.41 -8.87 15.09
C ILE A 39 2.01 -7.42 15.36
N GLN A 40 1.92 -6.61 14.30
CA GLN A 40 1.34 -5.28 14.35
C GLN A 40 0.05 -5.26 13.54
N LEU A 41 -1.05 -4.90 14.20
CA LEU A 41 -2.33 -4.64 13.56
C LEU A 41 -2.40 -3.17 13.12
N PRO A 42 -3.13 -2.88 12.03
CA PRO A 42 -3.33 -1.52 11.59
C PRO A 42 -4.12 -0.70 12.61
N ARG A 43 -4.03 0.62 12.50
CA ARG A 43 -4.81 1.53 13.33
C ARG A 43 -6.29 1.22 13.18
N ASN A 44 -7.04 1.32 14.27
CA ASN A 44 -8.49 1.13 14.28
C ASN A 44 -8.94 -0.25 13.76
N TYR A 45 -8.08 -1.29 13.81
CA TYR A 45 -8.44 -2.65 13.38
C TYR A 45 -9.74 -3.12 14.02
N GLU A 46 -9.92 -2.92 15.33
CA GLU A 46 -11.13 -3.32 16.07
C GLU A 46 -12.38 -2.50 15.73
N GLU A 47 -12.21 -1.26 15.26
CA GLU A 47 -13.32 -0.39 14.88
C GLU A 47 -13.84 -0.73 13.48
N ASN A 48 -12.92 -1.14 12.59
CA ASN A 48 -13.20 -1.49 11.20
C ASN A 48 -13.45 -3.00 11.04
N THR A 49 -14.65 -3.44 11.40
CA THR A 49 -15.03 -4.87 11.44
C THR A 49 -15.17 -5.55 10.08
N GLU A 50 -15.43 -4.79 9.01
CA GLU A 50 -15.63 -5.32 7.66
C GLU A 50 -14.38 -5.21 6.76
N LYS A 51 -13.33 -4.53 7.22
CA LYS A 51 -12.14 -4.27 6.41
C LYS A 51 -11.19 -5.48 6.40
N LEU A 52 -10.67 -5.80 5.21
CA LEU A 52 -9.64 -6.81 4.99
C LEU A 52 -8.28 -6.14 4.77
N TYR A 53 -7.22 -6.77 5.26
CA TYR A 53 -5.88 -6.18 5.30
C TYR A 53 -4.83 -7.05 4.61
N PRO A 54 -3.96 -6.50 3.74
CA PRO A 54 -2.77 -7.21 3.27
C PRO A 54 -1.91 -7.68 4.43
N ILE A 55 -1.11 -8.71 4.17
CA ILE A 55 -0.19 -9.26 5.17
C ILE A 55 1.25 -9.03 4.71
N PHE A 56 2.07 -8.46 5.59
CA PHE A 56 3.52 -8.46 5.45
C PHE A 56 4.09 -9.57 6.30
N ILE A 57 4.76 -10.54 5.67
CA ILE A 57 5.58 -11.53 6.37
C ILE A 57 7.03 -11.04 6.33
N VAL A 58 7.53 -10.64 7.49
CA VAL A 58 8.88 -10.10 7.68
C VAL A 58 9.76 -11.22 8.24
N PHE A 59 10.69 -11.67 7.41
CA PHE A 59 11.77 -12.56 7.82
C PHE A 59 12.81 -11.74 8.61
N ASP A 60 13.60 -12.39 9.46
CA ASP A 60 14.46 -11.70 10.43
C ASP A 60 13.68 -10.73 11.35
N GLY A 61 12.50 -11.14 11.81
CA GLY A 61 11.58 -10.31 12.62
C GLY A 61 12.17 -9.80 13.94
N ASP A 62 13.29 -10.37 14.39
CA ASP A 62 14.01 -9.89 15.56
C ASP A 62 14.63 -8.50 15.38
N TYR A 63 15.08 -8.14 14.16
CA TYR A 63 15.63 -6.80 13.87
C TYR A 63 14.97 -6.06 12.69
N LEU A 64 14.36 -6.77 11.75
CA LEU A 64 13.76 -6.17 10.54
C LEU A 64 12.30 -5.75 10.74
N PHE A 65 11.64 -6.25 11.79
CA PHE A 65 10.23 -5.99 12.05
C PHE A 65 9.93 -4.51 12.25
N GLU A 66 10.63 -3.82 13.16
CA GLU A 66 10.33 -2.43 13.51
C GLU A 66 10.50 -1.46 12.33
N PRO A 67 11.57 -1.53 11.52
CA PRO A 67 11.69 -0.74 10.30
C PRO A 67 10.54 -0.96 9.30
N VAL A 68 10.10 -2.20 9.12
CA VAL A 68 8.97 -2.51 8.22
C VAL A 68 7.65 -2.00 8.82
N ALA A 69 7.34 -2.42 10.05
CA ALA A 69 6.08 -2.13 10.70
C ALA A 69 5.84 -0.61 10.89
N GLY A 70 6.88 0.15 11.23
CA GLY A 70 6.79 1.61 11.36
C GLY A 70 6.53 2.31 10.02
N ASN A 71 7.17 1.86 8.94
CA ASN A 71 6.92 2.41 7.61
C ASN A 71 5.55 2.02 7.06
N VAL A 72 5.12 0.78 7.26
CA VAL A 72 3.76 0.34 6.90
C VAL A 72 2.73 1.23 7.60
N ASP A 73 2.82 1.42 8.92
CA ASP A 73 1.91 2.29 9.66
C ASP A 73 1.93 3.75 9.15
N TYR A 74 3.12 4.29 8.88
CA TYR A 74 3.28 5.67 8.40
C TYR A 74 2.67 5.88 7.01
N TYR A 75 3.00 5.03 6.04
CA TYR A 75 2.48 5.17 4.67
C TYR A 75 0.98 4.85 4.59
N SER A 76 0.47 3.94 5.43
CA SER A 76 -0.96 3.71 5.55
C SER A 76 -1.71 4.93 6.11
N TYR A 77 -1.14 5.63 7.09
CA TYR A 77 -1.74 6.85 7.66
C TYR A 77 -1.92 7.96 6.61
N TRP A 78 -1.00 8.08 5.67
CA TRP A 78 -1.06 9.07 4.58
C TRP A 78 -1.81 8.57 3.35
N GLU A 79 -2.45 7.40 3.42
CA GLU A 79 -3.21 6.79 2.33
C GLU A 79 -2.37 6.47 1.08
N ASP A 80 -1.04 6.38 1.23
CA ASP A 80 -0.10 6.03 0.16
C ASP A 80 -0.01 4.52 -0.07
N MET A 81 -0.43 3.72 0.91
CA MET A 81 -0.63 2.28 0.81
C MET A 81 -1.86 1.85 1.63
N PRO A 82 -2.45 0.68 1.37
CA PRO A 82 -3.49 0.16 2.26
C PRO A 82 -2.94 -0.09 3.66
N GLU A 83 -3.78 0.09 4.68
CA GLU A 83 -3.55 -0.46 6.02
C GLU A 83 -3.26 -1.96 5.92
N ALA A 84 -2.30 -2.47 6.69
CA ALA A 84 -1.86 -3.86 6.59
C ALA A 84 -1.50 -4.45 7.96
N ILE A 85 -1.56 -5.78 8.04
CA ILE A 85 -1.07 -6.55 9.19
C ILE A 85 0.40 -6.89 8.92
N VAL A 86 1.27 -6.64 9.88
CA VAL A 86 2.70 -6.96 9.77
C VAL A 86 3.05 -8.06 10.76
N VAL A 87 3.62 -9.16 10.26
CA VAL A 87 3.98 -10.35 11.03
C VAL A 87 5.46 -10.63 10.85
N GLY A 88 6.24 -10.40 11.89
CA GLY A 88 7.66 -10.75 11.96
C GLY A 88 7.87 -12.15 12.50
N ILE A 89 8.74 -12.92 11.86
CA ILE A 89 9.19 -14.24 12.31
C ILE A 89 10.55 -14.05 12.99
N ASN A 90 10.65 -14.26 14.31
CA ASN A 90 11.93 -14.10 15.01
C ASN A 90 12.85 -15.31 14.73
N GLN A 91 14.07 -15.06 14.24
CA GLN A 91 14.99 -16.09 13.76
C GLN A 91 16.35 -16.09 14.48
N VAL A 92 16.52 -15.29 15.54
CA VAL A 92 17.78 -15.10 16.30
C VAL A 92 18.63 -16.37 16.47
N ASN A 93 18.03 -17.52 16.80
CA ASN A 93 18.75 -18.76 17.11
C ASN A 93 18.65 -19.85 16.03
N SER A 94 17.95 -19.60 14.94
CA SER A 94 17.66 -20.61 13.90
C SER A 94 17.89 -20.11 12.49
N ARG A 95 18.38 -18.87 12.31
CA ARG A 95 18.50 -18.22 11.01
C ARG A 95 19.24 -19.08 10.00
N ASP A 96 20.40 -19.64 10.37
CA ASP A 96 21.19 -20.49 9.48
C ASP A 96 20.45 -21.79 9.10
N GLU A 97 19.74 -22.40 10.06
CA GLU A 97 18.95 -23.61 9.83
C GLU A 97 17.73 -23.33 8.93
N ASP A 98 17.02 -22.24 9.19
CA ASP A 98 15.84 -21.80 8.45
C ASP A 98 16.19 -21.44 7.00
N ASN A 99 17.40 -20.90 6.74
CA ASN A 99 17.88 -20.54 5.41
C ASN A 99 18.66 -21.67 4.71
N HIS A 100 18.75 -22.86 5.32
CA HIS A 100 19.55 -23.95 4.79
C HIS A 100 19.07 -24.44 3.40
N TYR A 101 19.99 -24.51 2.45
CA TYR A 101 19.75 -25.03 1.11
C TYR A 101 20.84 -26.03 0.70
N SER A 102 20.54 -26.88 -0.28
CA SER A 102 21.47 -27.91 -0.76
C SER A 102 22.58 -27.32 -1.62
N ASP A 103 23.84 -27.70 -1.39
CA ASP A 103 24.98 -27.33 -2.25
C ASP A 103 24.90 -27.86 -3.70
N GLN A 104 24.07 -28.88 -3.95
CA GLN A 104 23.91 -29.46 -5.29
C GLN A 104 22.82 -28.77 -6.11
N THR A 105 21.62 -28.63 -5.54
CA THR A 105 20.46 -28.05 -6.21
C THR A 105 20.27 -26.56 -5.96
N TYR A 106 20.85 -26.01 -4.89
CA TYR A 106 20.68 -24.64 -4.39
C TYR A 106 19.25 -24.30 -3.93
N PHE A 107 18.42 -25.31 -3.66
CA PHE A 107 17.07 -25.16 -3.11
C PHE A 107 17.01 -25.56 -1.64
N PRO A 108 16.01 -25.06 -0.87
CA PRO A 108 15.81 -25.44 0.52
C PRO A 108 15.69 -26.95 0.68
N VAL A 109 16.44 -27.49 1.64
CA VAL A 109 16.43 -28.91 2.02
C VAL A 109 16.43 -29.02 3.54
N GLU A 110 16.11 -30.20 4.07
CA GLU A 110 16.14 -30.48 5.51
C GLU A 110 15.45 -29.40 6.36
N SER A 111 16.19 -28.65 7.19
CA SER A 111 15.67 -27.56 8.02
C SER A 111 15.08 -26.41 7.20
N GLY A 112 15.72 -26.00 6.11
CA GLY A 112 15.19 -24.94 5.25
C GLY A 112 13.92 -25.35 4.51
N ALA A 113 13.80 -26.63 4.13
CA ALA A 113 12.55 -27.16 3.59
C ALA A 113 11.44 -27.18 4.64
N LYS A 114 11.74 -27.55 5.89
CA LYS A 114 10.78 -27.46 7.01
C LYS A 114 10.33 -26.03 7.26
N PHE A 115 11.25 -25.06 7.22
CA PHE A 115 10.92 -23.64 7.39
C PHE A 115 10.08 -23.10 6.23
N PHE A 116 10.40 -23.49 5.00
CA PHE A 116 9.57 -23.18 3.82
C PHE A 116 8.14 -23.70 3.99
N GLU A 117 7.98 -24.94 4.45
CA GLU A 117 6.67 -25.55 4.72
C GLU A 117 5.97 -24.91 5.92
N PHE A 118 6.68 -24.54 6.98
CA PHE A 118 6.12 -23.81 8.13
C PHE A 118 5.46 -22.50 7.67
N VAL A 119 6.17 -21.68 6.88
CA VAL A 119 5.64 -20.40 6.42
C VAL A 119 4.36 -20.59 5.59
N GLY A 120 4.40 -21.51 4.62
CA GLY A 120 3.29 -21.70 3.68
C GLY A 120 2.13 -22.56 4.17
N MET A 121 2.38 -23.52 5.05
CA MET A 121 1.38 -24.51 5.46
C MET A 121 0.89 -24.33 6.89
N GLU A 122 1.58 -23.56 7.73
CA GLU A 122 1.19 -23.32 9.12
C GLU A 122 1.00 -21.83 9.41
N LEU A 123 2.03 -21.01 9.23
CA LEU A 123 2.01 -19.60 9.65
C LEU A 123 0.96 -18.78 8.90
N ILE A 124 0.99 -18.80 7.56
CA ILE A 124 0.02 -18.01 6.79
C ILE A 124 -1.42 -18.46 7.06
N PRO A 125 -1.77 -19.76 6.98
CA PRO A 125 -3.11 -20.22 7.35
C PRO A 125 -3.53 -19.80 8.76
N TYR A 126 -2.60 -19.80 9.73
CA TYR A 126 -2.89 -19.35 11.08
C TYR A 126 -3.25 -17.86 11.15
N ILE A 127 -2.49 -16.99 10.47
CA ILE A 127 -2.77 -15.55 10.43
C ILE A 127 -4.11 -15.27 9.73
N GLU A 128 -4.43 -16.01 8.67
CA GLU A 128 -5.68 -15.85 7.92
C GLU A 128 -6.92 -16.36 8.66
N ASP A 129 -6.77 -17.39 9.52
CA ASP A 129 -7.85 -17.85 10.40
C ASP A 129 -8.11 -16.86 11.55
N LYS A 130 -7.03 -16.27 12.07
CA LYS A 130 -7.09 -15.41 13.26
C LYS A 130 -7.46 -13.95 12.95
N TYR A 131 -7.07 -13.42 11.80
CA TYR A 131 -7.20 -12.01 11.45
C TYR A 131 -7.93 -11.79 10.13
N ARG A 132 -8.46 -10.57 9.93
CA ARG A 132 -9.18 -10.17 8.70
C ARG A 132 -8.20 -9.86 7.57
N THR A 133 -7.85 -10.86 6.79
CA THR A 133 -6.80 -10.72 5.78
C THR A 133 -7.34 -10.59 4.36
N ALA A 134 -6.72 -9.73 3.56
CA ALA A 134 -6.90 -9.66 2.11
C ALA A 134 -5.96 -10.65 1.41
N ASN A 135 -6.30 -11.05 0.18
CA ASN A 135 -5.47 -11.94 -0.62
C ASN A 135 -4.30 -11.19 -1.31
N PHE A 136 -3.57 -10.40 -0.54
CA PHE A 136 -2.35 -9.72 -0.97
C PHE A 136 -1.29 -9.86 0.11
N ARG A 137 -0.23 -10.62 -0.19
CA ARG A 137 0.83 -10.94 0.77
C ARG A 137 2.17 -10.43 0.26
N VAL A 138 2.93 -9.79 1.16
CA VAL A 138 4.26 -9.24 0.90
C VAL A 138 5.29 -10.02 1.71
N ALA A 139 6.31 -10.56 1.07
CA ALA A 139 7.47 -11.11 1.75
C ALA A 139 8.58 -10.06 1.84
N VAL A 140 9.17 -9.89 3.01
CA VAL A 140 10.29 -8.96 3.25
C VAL A 140 11.46 -9.72 3.85
N GLY A 141 12.63 -9.64 3.20
CA GLY A 141 13.84 -10.31 3.67
C GLY A 141 15.07 -9.44 3.46
N HIS A 142 16.14 -9.76 4.18
CA HIS A 142 17.42 -9.07 4.14
C HIS A 142 18.61 -10.06 4.20
N GLY A 143 19.61 -9.89 3.33
CA GLY A 143 20.74 -10.82 3.25
C GLY A 143 20.29 -12.23 2.84
N GLU A 144 20.64 -13.24 3.62
CA GLU A 144 20.23 -14.64 3.42
C GLU A 144 18.71 -14.82 3.34
N THR A 145 17.94 -14.12 4.18
CA THR A 145 16.48 -14.24 4.12
C THR A 145 15.89 -13.58 2.88
N ALA A 146 16.55 -12.56 2.31
CA ALA A 146 16.16 -12.00 1.02
C ALA A 146 16.38 -13.01 -0.14
N ASN A 147 17.39 -13.87 -0.04
CA ASN A 147 17.50 -15.02 -0.94
C ASN A 147 16.39 -16.04 -0.67
N PHE A 148 16.12 -16.35 0.60
CA PHE A 148 15.15 -17.37 0.96
C PHE A 148 13.73 -17.06 0.47
N ILE A 149 13.28 -15.81 0.57
CA ILE A 149 11.94 -15.44 0.09
C ILE A 149 11.76 -15.68 -1.42
N ASN A 150 12.85 -15.69 -2.21
CA ASN A 150 12.76 -15.97 -3.64
C ASN A 150 12.37 -17.43 -3.94
N TYR A 151 12.59 -18.37 -3.01
CA TYR A 151 12.19 -19.76 -3.22
C TYR A 151 10.67 -19.93 -3.37
N PHE A 152 9.86 -19.02 -2.80
CA PHE A 152 8.41 -19.06 -2.97
C PHE A 152 7.96 -18.74 -4.41
N LEU A 153 8.79 -18.04 -5.20
CA LEU A 153 8.55 -17.80 -6.63
C LEU A 153 8.67 -19.08 -7.47
N PHE A 154 9.39 -20.10 -7.00
CA PHE A 154 9.55 -21.36 -7.74
C PHE A 154 8.37 -22.31 -7.59
N LYS A 155 7.34 -21.95 -6.82
CA LYS A 155 6.05 -22.64 -6.86
C LYS A 155 5.22 -22.12 -8.03
N LYS A 156 4.44 -23.01 -8.66
CA LYS A 156 3.54 -22.66 -9.78
C LYS A 156 2.64 -21.50 -9.41
N GLU A 157 1.98 -21.63 -8.26
CA GLU A 157 1.24 -20.54 -7.61
C GLU A 157 2.04 -20.05 -6.40
N PRO A 158 2.72 -18.90 -6.49
CA PRO A 158 3.50 -18.36 -5.41
C PRO A 158 2.58 -17.88 -4.30
N LEU A 159 3.05 -18.06 -3.08
CA LEU A 159 2.35 -17.72 -1.85
C LEU A 159 2.18 -16.20 -1.68
N PHE A 160 3.20 -15.45 -2.11
CA PHE A 160 3.28 -14.01 -2.02
C PHE A 160 3.05 -13.33 -3.38
N ASN A 161 2.44 -12.15 -3.31
CA ASN A 161 2.19 -11.27 -4.45
C ASN A 161 3.34 -10.29 -4.66
N ALA A 162 4.02 -9.90 -3.58
CA ALA A 162 5.09 -8.93 -3.59
C ALA A 162 6.31 -9.40 -2.79
N TYR A 163 7.50 -9.05 -3.26
CA TYR A 163 8.78 -9.42 -2.66
C TYR A 163 9.64 -8.18 -2.48
N ILE A 164 10.06 -7.89 -1.25
CA ILE A 164 11.01 -6.84 -0.91
C ILE A 164 12.34 -7.53 -0.58
N THR A 165 13.25 -7.49 -1.53
CA THR A 165 14.56 -8.16 -1.48
C THR A 165 15.67 -7.15 -1.21
N LEU A 166 16.16 -7.13 0.03
CA LEU A 166 17.14 -6.15 0.50
C LEU A 166 18.52 -6.81 0.60
N SER A 167 19.49 -6.35 -0.20
CA SER A 167 20.86 -6.87 -0.24
C SER A 167 20.93 -8.40 -0.22
N PRO A 168 20.38 -9.10 -1.23
CA PRO A 168 20.23 -10.54 -1.16
C PRO A 168 21.57 -11.28 -1.23
N ASP A 169 21.77 -12.25 -0.33
CA ASP A 169 22.85 -13.24 -0.39
C ASP A 169 22.40 -14.44 -1.22
N LEU A 170 22.45 -14.26 -2.54
CA LEU A 170 21.85 -15.17 -3.50
C LEU A 170 22.63 -16.48 -3.59
N ALA A 171 21.90 -17.61 -3.56
CA ALA A 171 22.50 -18.89 -3.92
C ALA A 171 22.93 -18.85 -5.40
N MET A 172 24.03 -19.54 -5.74
CA MET A 172 24.71 -19.41 -7.04
C MET A 172 23.79 -19.57 -8.26
N SER A 173 22.80 -20.48 -8.21
CA SER A 173 21.87 -20.70 -9.32
C SER A 173 20.78 -19.64 -9.45
N MET A 174 20.55 -18.81 -8.44
CA MET A 174 19.43 -17.86 -8.39
C MET A 174 19.59 -16.74 -9.41
N LEU A 175 20.82 -16.30 -9.68
CA LEU A 175 21.08 -15.28 -10.69
C LEU A 175 20.55 -15.69 -12.07
N GLU A 176 20.69 -16.96 -12.45
CA GLU A 176 20.19 -17.51 -13.71
C GLU A 176 18.71 -17.90 -13.64
N SER A 177 18.33 -18.66 -12.61
CA SER A 177 17.03 -19.32 -12.56
C SER A 177 15.89 -18.38 -12.17
N LEU A 178 16.15 -17.36 -11.35
CA LEU A 178 15.10 -16.46 -10.86
C LEU A 178 14.51 -15.59 -11.98
N PRO A 179 15.30 -14.92 -12.85
CA PRO A 179 14.73 -14.20 -13.99
C PRO A 179 13.94 -15.09 -14.94
N THR A 180 14.41 -16.32 -15.22
CA THR A 180 13.67 -17.28 -16.03
C THR A 180 12.32 -17.59 -15.41
N ARG A 181 12.30 -17.94 -14.11
CA ARG A 181 11.06 -18.26 -13.40
C ARG A 181 10.10 -17.07 -13.35
N ILE A 182 10.60 -15.88 -13.05
CA ILE A 182 9.80 -14.66 -12.97
C ILE A 182 9.16 -14.35 -14.33
N ASN A 183 9.88 -14.55 -15.43
CA ASN A 183 9.37 -14.26 -16.76
C ASN A 183 8.18 -15.16 -17.18
N GLU A 184 7.97 -16.30 -16.51
CA GLU A 184 6.88 -17.24 -16.81
C GLU A 184 5.54 -16.86 -16.15
N PHE A 185 5.49 -15.85 -15.27
CA PHE A 185 4.24 -15.54 -14.57
C PHE A 185 3.21 -14.87 -15.48
N GLU A 186 2.01 -15.46 -15.50
CA GLU A 186 0.83 -14.88 -16.14
C GLU A 186 0.02 -13.99 -15.17
N ARG A 187 0.31 -14.09 -13.87
CA ARG A 187 -0.27 -13.26 -12.81
C ARG A 187 0.66 -12.11 -12.42
N LYS A 188 0.08 -11.05 -11.87
CA LYS A 188 0.86 -9.91 -11.39
C LYS A 188 1.78 -10.30 -10.22
N ILE A 189 3.06 -9.95 -10.33
CA ILE A 189 4.07 -10.09 -9.28
C ILE A 189 4.80 -8.77 -9.13
N PHE A 190 4.93 -8.31 -7.89
CA PHE A 190 5.74 -7.15 -7.55
C PHE A 190 7.07 -7.62 -6.98
N TYR A 191 8.18 -7.11 -7.53
CA TYR A 191 9.50 -7.50 -7.10
C TYR A 191 10.35 -6.26 -6.95
N TYR A 192 10.77 -5.97 -5.72
CA TYR A 192 11.62 -4.83 -5.41
C TYR A 192 12.99 -5.33 -4.94
N LEU A 193 14.05 -4.87 -5.62
CA LEU A 193 15.44 -5.21 -5.32
C LEU A 193 16.21 -3.96 -4.89
N ALA A 194 16.91 -4.04 -3.77
CA ALA A 194 17.77 -2.96 -3.32
C ALA A 194 19.15 -3.42 -2.91
N THR A 195 20.13 -2.56 -3.16
CA THR A 195 21.52 -2.67 -2.69
C THR A 195 22.05 -1.27 -2.41
N ALA A 196 23.28 -1.14 -1.89
CA ALA A 196 23.92 0.17 -1.73
C ALA A 196 25.38 0.20 -2.19
N THR A 197 25.92 1.40 -2.45
CA THR A 197 27.30 1.59 -2.90
C THR A 197 28.33 1.10 -1.88
N ASN A 198 28.03 1.21 -0.58
CA ASN A 198 28.86 0.74 0.54
C ASN A 198 28.38 -0.61 1.11
N ASP A 199 27.61 -1.38 0.35
CA ASP A 199 27.20 -2.74 0.70
C ASP A 199 28.38 -3.73 0.60
N ILE A 200 28.16 -4.97 1.05
CA ILE A 200 29.10 -6.08 0.89
C ILE A 200 29.30 -6.31 -0.62
N LYS A 201 30.54 -6.19 -1.08
CA LYS A 201 30.86 -6.09 -2.51
C LYS A 201 30.28 -7.24 -3.36
N PRO A 202 30.46 -8.53 -3.01
CA PRO A 202 29.83 -9.63 -3.76
C PRO A 202 28.31 -9.50 -3.86
N LEU A 203 27.62 -9.16 -2.77
CA LEU A 203 26.16 -9.00 -2.74
C LEU A 203 25.70 -7.86 -3.65
N ARG A 204 26.43 -6.74 -3.64
CA ARG A 204 26.17 -5.60 -4.52
C ARG A 204 26.33 -5.97 -5.99
N GLU A 205 27.39 -6.71 -6.32
CA GLU A 205 27.67 -7.16 -7.69
C GLU A 205 26.54 -8.08 -8.18
N ASP A 206 26.14 -9.06 -7.37
CA ASP A 206 25.06 -9.99 -7.68
C ASP A 206 23.70 -9.29 -7.81
N ALA A 207 23.37 -8.35 -6.92
CA ALA A 207 22.16 -7.54 -7.01
C ALA A 207 22.12 -6.71 -8.31
N ASN A 208 23.24 -6.15 -8.74
CA ASN A 208 23.33 -5.40 -9.99
C ASN A 208 23.20 -6.33 -11.23
N VAL A 209 23.77 -7.54 -11.18
CA VAL A 209 23.57 -8.54 -12.24
C VAL A 209 22.11 -8.97 -12.32
N LEU A 210 21.48 -9.25 -11.18
CA LEU A 210 20.07 -9.61 -11.12
C LEU A 210 19.19 -8.48 -11.65
N ASN A 211 19.46 -7.23 -11.25
CA ASN A 211 18.79 -6.05 -11.78
C ASN A 211 18.86 -5.97 -13.32
N ALA A 212 20.05 -6.14 -13.90
CA ALA A 212 20.22 -6.09 -15.35
C ALA A 212 19.36 -7.14 -16.07
N ARG A 213 19.20 -8.34 -15.48
CA ARG A 213 18.41 -9.43 -16.04
C ARG A 213 16.91 -9.20 -15.88
N LEU A 214 16.46 -8.77 -14.70
CA LEU A 214 15.05 -8.50 -14.43
C LEU A 214 14.54 -7.27 -15.20
N SER A 215 15.36 -6.23 -15.34
CA SER A 215 15.04 -5.04 -16.14
C SER A 215 14.87 -5.33 -17.63
N ALA A 216 15.49 -6.41 -18.13
CA ALA A 216 15.39 -6.81 -19.53
C ALA A 216 14.15 -7.65 -19.85
N LEU A 217 13.35 -8.01 -18.84
CA LEU A 217 12.14 -8.79 -19.06
C LEU A 217 11.03 -7.95 -19.71
N GLU A 218 10.39 -8.49 -20.74
CA GLU A 218 9.26 -7.84 -21.43
C GLU A 218 7.90 -8.22 -20.82
N ASN A 219 7.88 -9.07 -19.78
CA ASN A 219 6.65 -9.56 -19.17
C ASN A 219 5.94 -8.44 -18.38
N LYS A 220 4.82 -7.95 -18.94
CA LYS A 220 3.96 -6.90 -18.37
C LYS A 220 3.23 -7.29 -17.07
N ASN A 221 3.36 -8.54 -16.62
CA ASN A 221 2.86 -8.99 -15.34
C ASN A 221 3.87 -8.78 -14.21
N ILE A 222 5.11 -8.41 -14.53
CA ILE A 222 6.16 -8.20 -13.54
C ILE A 222 6.33 -6.70 -13.30
N PHE A 223 6.01 -6.27 -12.09
CA PHE A 223 6.26 -4.92 -11.63
C PHE A 223 7.60 -4.93 -10.89
N PHE A 224 8.67 -4.64 -11.63
CA PHE A 224 10.02 -4.64 -11.11
C PHE A 224 10.47 -3.23 -10.70
N GLY A 225 10.97 -3.09 -9.48
CA GLY A 225 11.61 -1.88 -8.96
C GLY A 225 13.02 -2.18 -8.50
N PHE A 226 13.95 -1.27 -8.76
CA PHE A 226 15.35 -1.39 -8.33
C PHE A 226 15.93 -0.08 -7.86
N ASN A 227 16.67 -0.12 -6.76
CA ASN A 227 17.47 1.00 -6.29
C ASN A 227 18.86 0.54 -5.80
N GLU A 228 19.92 1.15 -6.33
CA GLU A 228 21.23 1.19 -5.70
C GLU A 228 21.37 2.51 -4.94
N PHE A 229 21.35 2.45 -3.61
CA PHE A 229 21.44 3.63 -2.76
C PHE A 229 22.89 4.08 -2.59
N ASP A 230 23.15 5.38 -2.69
CA ASP A 230 24.47 5.93 -2.44
C ASP A 230 24.71 6.16 -0.94
N GLY A 231 25.65 5.44 -0.35
CA GLY A 231 26.13 5.66 1.02
C GLY A 231 25.79 4.57 2.05
N PRO A 232 24.56 4.02 2.14
CA PRO A 232 24.21 3.03 3.15
C PRO A 232 25.13 1.80 3.12
N THR A 233 25.39 1.22 4.29
CA THR A 233 26.03 -0.10 4.40
C THR A 233 24.98 -1.20 4.25
N HIS A 234 25.42 -2.46 4.21
CA HIS A 234 24.54 -3.63 4.29
C HIS A 234 23.48 -3.47 5.41
N TYR A 235 23.93 -3.13 6.62
CA TYR A 235 23.05 -3.07 7.80
C TYR A 235 22.18 -1.82 7.87
N SER A 236 22.61 -0.70 7.28
CA SER A 236 21.78 0.51 7.26
C SER A 236 20.83 0.56 6.07
N LEU A 237 21.09 -0.20 5.00
CA LEU A 237 20.28 -0.24 3.78
C LEU A 237 18.78 -0.43 4.02
N PRO A 238 18.31 -1.36 4.88
CA PRO A 238 16.88 -1.56 5.09
C PRO A 238 16.13 -0.27 5.47
N ALA A 239 16.73 0.58 6.31
CA ALA A 239 16.13 1.85 6.73
C ALA A 239 15.95 2.87 5.59
N HIS A 240 16.69 2.72 4.47
CA HIS A 240 16.55 3.56 3.27
C HIS A 240 15.65 2.91 2.22
N ALA A 241 15.73 1.59 2.07
CA ALA A 241 15.11 0.86 0.98
C ALA A 241 13.62 0.57 1.20
N ILE A 242 13.20 0.30 2.44
CA ILE A 242 11.80 -0.06 2.75
C ILE A 242 10.80 1.02 2.28
N PRO A 243 10.99 2.32 2.57
CA PRO A 243 10.08 3.37 2.08
C PRO A 243 9.89 3.33 0.55
N ASN A 244 10.99 3.23 -0.19
CA ASN A 244 10.98 3.17 -1.66
C ASN A 244 10.33 1.87 -2.18
N ALA A 245 10.50 0.76 -1.47
CA ALA A 245 9.85 -0.51 -1.81
C ALA A 245 8.32 -0.41 -1.69
N LEU A 246 7.83 0.21 -0.60
CA LEU A 246 6.40 0.44 -0.39
C LEU A 246 5.83 1.34 -1.49
N GLU A 247 6.51 2.46 -1.78
CA GLU A 247 6.10 3.36 -2.87
C GLU A 247 6.07 2.65 -4.23
N SER A 248 7.05 1.79 -4.51
CA SER A 248 7.13 1.02 -5.75
C SER A 248 6.02 -0.03 -5.87
N ILE A 249 5.69 -0.75 -4.79
CA ILE A 249 4.67 -1.80 -4.79
C ILE A 249 3.26 -1.18 -4.84
N PHE A 250 3.02 -0.13 -4.05
CA PHE A 250 1.71 0.50 -3.90
C PHE A 250 1.55 1.77 -4.74
N PHE A 251 2.33 1.94 -5.80
CA PHE A 251 2.37 3.16 -6.62
C PHE A 251 0.99 3.65 -7.09
N VAL A 252 0.08 2.73 -7.44
CA VAL A 252 -1.27 3.09 -7.90
C VAL A 252 -2.18 3.53 -6.76
N PHE A 253 -1.90 3.06 -5.54
CA PHE A 253 -2.65 3.41 -4.33
C PHE A 253 -2.40 4.85 -3.90
N GLN A 254 -1.22 5.41 -4.21
CA GLN A 254 -0.86 6.78 -3.85
C GLN A 254 -1.85 7.82 -4.44
N PRO A 255 -2.13 8.92 -3.71
CA PRO A 255 -2.91 10.04 -4.24
C PRO A 255 -2.31 10.61 -5.52
N ILE A 256 -3.14 11.26 -6.34
CA ILE A 256 -2.69 11.88 -7.58
C ILE A 256 -1.66 12.96 -7.26
N SER A 257 -0.40 12.69 -7.61
CA SER A 257 0.69 13.62 -7.39
C SER A 257 0.66 14.77 -8.39
N LYS A 258 1.33 15.89 -8.08
CA LYS A 258 1.53 16.98 -9.05
C LYS A 258 2.23 16.50 -10.33
N LYS A 259 3.14 15.53 -10.20
CA LYS A 259 3.87 14.96 -11.34
C LYS A 259 2.91 14.17 -12.24
N GLU A 260 2.16 13.24 -11.65
CA GLU A 260 1.12 12.44 -12.34
C GLU A 260 0.08 13.34 -13.01
N TYR A 261 -0.38 14.38 -12.30
CA TYR A 261 -1.28 15.38 -12.86
C TYR A 261 -0.72 16.05 -14.12
N ASN A 262 0.51 16.58 -14.05
CA ASN A 262 1.10 17.33 -15.16
C ASN A 262 1.51 16.44 -16.33
N GLU A 263 2.07 15.27 -16.06
CA GLU A 263 2.68 14.39 -17.08
C GLU A 263 1.71 13.36 -17.66
N ARG A 264 0.63 13.02 -16.95
CA ARG A 264 -0.34 12.01 -17.41
C ARG A 264 -1.71 12.63 -17.63
N ILE A 265 -2.32 13.17 -16.57
CA ILE A 265 -3.75 13.55 -16.58
C ILE A 265 -4.00 14.75 -17.49
N LEU A 266 -3.17 15.80 -17.37
CA LEU A 266 -3.39 17.03 -18.11
C LEU A 266 -3.20 16.85 -19.63
N THR A 267 -2.39 15.87 -20.03
CA THR A 267 -2.06 15.54 -21.41
C THR A 267 -2.95 14.44 -22.00
N LEU A 268 -3.96 13.94 -21.26
CA LEU A 268 -4.86 12.93 -21.77
C LEU A 268 -5.66 13.45 -22.96
N GLU A 269 -5.75 12.63 -24.01
CA GLU A 269 -6.72 12.79 -25.09
C GLU A 269 -8.09 12.20 -24.70
N THR A 270 -8.12 11.37 -23.66
CA THR A 270 -9.32 10.70 -23.10
C THR A 270 -9.87 11.43 -21.87
N SER A 271 -10.98 10.93 -21.32
CA SER A 271 -11.61 11.50 -20.14
C SER A 271 -10.70 11.41 -18.90
N PRO A 272 -10.46 12.53 -18.18
CA PRO A 272 -9.75 12.49 -16.91
C PRO A 272 -10.61 11.84 -15.80
N VAL A 273 -11.94 11.74 -15.97
CA VAL A 273 -12.83 11.01 -15.05
C VAL A 273 -12.72 9.51 -15.26
N GLU A 274 -12.59 9.04 -16.51
CA GLU A 274 -12.29 7.64 -16.82
C GLU A 274 -10.95 7.22 -16.21
N TYR A 275 -9.91 8.05 -16.36
CA TYR A 275 -8.62 7.82 -15.71
C TYR A 275 -8.74 7.61 -14.19
N LEU A 276 -9.54 8.44 -13.52
CA LEU A 276 -9.79 8.30 -12.08
C LEU A 276 -10.48 6.98 -11.75
N ASN A 277 -11.53 6.61 -12.48
CA ASN A 277 -12.21 5.33 -12.30
C ASN A 277 -11.27 4.13 -12.53
N GLU A 278 -10.43 4.20 -13.56
CA GLU A 278 -9.44 3.17 -13.88
C GLU A 278 -8.41 3.02 -12.75
N LYS A 279 -7.87 4.13 -12.23
CA LYS A 279 -6.94 4.12 -11.09
C LYS A 279 -7.52 3.39 -9.88
N TYR A 280 -8.75 3.71 -9.49
CA TYR A 280 -9.40 3.11 -8.32
C TYR A 280 -9.87 1.67 -8.56
N SER A 281 -10.25 1.34 -9.80
CA SER A 281 -10.52 -0.05 -10.19
C SER A 281 -9.25 -0.90 -10.12
N MET A 282 -8.13 -0.36 -10.58
CA MET A 282 -6.82 -1.03 -10.54
C MET A 282 -6.35 -1.31 -9.10
N ILE A 283 -6.63 -0.40 -8.15
CA ILE A 283 -6.39 -0.64 -6.73
C ILE A 283 -7.12 -1.90 -6.24
N LYS A 284 -8.41 -2.04 -6.58
CA LYS A 284 -9.21 -3.20 -6.21
C LYS A 284 -8.70 -4.48 -6.88
N GLU A 285 -8.35 -4.42 -8.16
CA GLU A 285 -7.84 -5.57 -8.90
C GLU A 285 -6.49 -6.06 -8.38
N LEU A 286 -5.57 -5.15 -8.07
CA LEU A 286 -4.20 -5.51 -7.65
C LEU A 286 -4.13 -5.94 -6.18
N PHE A 287 -4.85 -5.26 -5.30
CA PHE A 287 -4.71 -5.44 -3.85
C PHE A 287 -5.92 -6.10 -3.19
N ASN A 288 -7.01 -6.33 -3.93
CA ASN A 288 -8.29 -6.82 -3.40
C ASN A 288 -8.84 -5.94 -2.27
N ILE A 289 -8.71 -4.62 -2.43
CA ILE A 289 -9.12 -3.61 -1.44
C ILE A 289 -9.94 -2.54 -2.14
N GLU A 290 -11.08 -2.21 -1.54
CA GLU A 290 -11.88 -1.07 -1.96
C GLU A 290 -11.32 0.20 -1.30
N LYS A 291 -10.92 1.17 -2.12
CA LYS A 291 -10.49 2.50 -1.68
C LYS A 291 -11.56 3.50 -2.10
N GLN A 292 -12.09 4.25 -1.13
CA GLN A 292 -12.97 5.38 -1.43
C GLN A 292 -12.17 6.46 -2.18
N VAL A 293 -12.78 7.05 -3.21
CA VAL A 293 -12.08 8.07 -4.01
C VAL A 293 -11.71 9.29 -3.16
N LEU A 294 -10.44 9.65 -3.11
CA LEU A 294 -9.96 10.75 -2.29
C LEU A 294 -10.46 12.11 -2.81
N ILE A 295 -10.81 13.00 -1.88
CA ILE A 295 -11.28 14.35 -2.21
C ILE A 295 -10.21 15.14 -3.00
N ASN A 296 -8.92 14.92 -2.70
CA ASN A 296 -7.83 15.55 -3.44
C ASN A 296 -7.71 15.03 -4.87
N ASP A 297 -8.06 13.77 -5.14
CA ASP A 297 -8.06 13.22 -6.48
C ASP A 297 -9.21 13.79 -7.31
N PHE A 298 -10.41 13.93 -6.71
CA PHE A 298 -11.52 14.68 -7.33
C PHE A 298 -11.10 16.10 -7.73
N ARG A 299 -10.39 16.81 -6.84
CA ARG A 299 -9.86 18.15 -7.11
C ARG A 299 -8.83 18.16 -8.23
N ALA A 300 -7.96 17.16 -8.29
CA ALA A 300 -6.98 17.04 -9.37
C ALA A 300 -7.68 16.86 -10.73
N ILE A 301 -8.71 15.99 -10.79
CA ILE A 301 -9.49 15.81 -12.02
C ILE A 301 -10.27 17.08 -12.38
N ALA A 302 -10.92 17.73 -11.42
CA ALA A 302 -11.60 19.00 -11.64
C ALA A 302 -10.65 20.07 -12.20
N ALA A 303 -9.41 20.16 -11.68
CA ALA A 303 -8.41 21.09 -12.20
C ALA A 303 -8.02 20.79 -13.67
N ALA A 304 -7.97 19.51 -14.08
CA ALA A 304 -7.74 19.14 -15.48
C ALA A 304 -8.93 19.54 -16.37
N ILE A 305 -10.16 19.31 -15.90
CA ILE A 305 -11.40 19.71 -16.58
C ILE A 305 -11.40 21.22 -16.85
N GLU A 306 -11.10 22.04 -15.83
CA GLU A 306 -11.01 23.49 -15.96
C GLU A 306 -9.94 23.92 -16.97
N LYS A 307 -8.74 23.35 -16.85
CA LYS A 307 -7.59 23.78 -17.65
C LYS A 307 -7.77 23.44 -19.13
N ASN A 308 -8.39 22.30 -19.42
CA ASN A 308 -8.66 21.85 -20.78
C ASN A 308 -10.04 22.30 -21.31
N LYS A 309 -10.86 22.95 -20.47
CA LYS A 309 -12.20 23.47 -20.80
C LYS A 309 -13.16 22.40 -21.34
N ILE A 310 -13.07 21.19 -20.79
CA ILE A 310 -13.90 20.03 -21.14
C ILE A 310 -15.05 19.86 -20.15
N PHE A 311 -15.86 20.91 -19.98
CA PHE A 311 -16.80 21.04 -18.87
C PHE A 311 -17.90 19.97 -18.83
N GLU A 312 -18.18 19.31 -19.95
CA GLU A 312 -19.09 18.18 -20.03
C GLU A 312 -18.71 17.04 -19.06
N GLU A 313 -17.41 16.87 -18.80
CA GLU A 313 -16.86 15.86 -17.88
C GLU A 313 -17.30 16.07 -16.42
N TYR A 314 -17.72 17.28 -16.05
CA TYR A 314 -18.25 17.53 -14.70
C TYR A 314 -19.50 16.73 -14.38
N GLU A 315 -20.27 16.30 -15.39
CA GLU A 315 -21.42 15.43 -15.16
C GLU A 315 -20.98 14.08 -14.61
N ALA A 316 -19.99 13.45 -15.25
CA ALA A 316 -19.44 12.17 -14.83
C ALA A 316 -18.75 12.29 -13.46
N LEU A 317 -17.93 13.33 -13.27
CA LEU A 317 -17.24 13.59 -12.00
C LEU A 317 -18.25 13.81 -10.85
N GLY A 318 -19.32 14.55 -11.09
CA GLY A 318 -20.35 14.82 -10.09
C GLY A 318 -21.20 13.59 -9.75
N LYS A 319 -21.50 12.73 -10.72
CA LYS A 319 -22.16 11.42 -10.48
C LYS A 319 -21.26 10.52 -9.63
N LEU A 320 -19.96 10.45 -9.94
CA LEU A 320 -19.00 9.70 -9.16
C LEU A 320 -18.90 10.24 -7.72
N ALA A 321 -18.77 11.56 -7.56
CA ALA A 321 -18.72 12.20 -6.24
C ALA A 321 -19.99 11.94 -5.39
N ARG A 322 -21.19 11.88 -5.99
CA ARG A 322 -22.41 11.47 -5.27
C ARG A 322 -22.40 10.01 -4.84
N LYS A 323 -21.76 9.13 -5.60
CA LYS A 323 -21.64 7.71 -5.25
C LYS A 323 -20.63 7.52 -4.11
N GLU A 324 -19.48 8.17 -4.22
CA GLU A 324 -18.35 7.99 -3.30
C GLU A 324 -18.52 8.80 -2.00
N HIS A 325 -19.17 9.97 -2.06
CA HIS A 325 -19.37 10.89 -0.93
C HIS A 325 -20.82 11.39 -0.85
N PRO A 326 -21.81 10.49 -0.67
CA PRO A 326 -23.24 10.80 -0.80
C PRO A 326 -23.75 11.87 0.19
N ASP A 327 -23.16 11.93 1.38
CA ASP A 327 -23.57 12.85 2.45
C ASP A 327 -22.96 14.25 2.33
N THR A 328 -22.08 14.45 1.33
CA THR A 328 -21.35 15.70 1.15
C THR A 328 -21.88 16.52 -0.04
N LEU A 329 -21.60 17.82 -0.01
CA LEU A 329 -21.96 18.71 -1.10
C LEU A 329 -21.09 18.54 -2.38
N LEU A 330 -20.06 17.69 -2.37
CA LEU A 330 -19.09 17.55 -3.47
C LEU A 330 -19.75 17.20 -4.81
N GLY A 331 -20.63 16.20 -4.82
CA GLY A 331 -21.32 15.80 -6.05
C GLY A 331 -22.27 16.87 -6.57
N HIS A 332 -22.89 17.64 -5.67
CA HIS A 332 -23.72 18.79 -6.05
C HIS A 332 -22.89 19.93 -6.62
N TYR A 333 -21.69 20.16 -6.09
CA TYR A 333 -20.78 21.17 -6.60
C TYR A 333 -20.42 20.89 -8.06
N TYR A 334 -19.96 19.68 -8.38
CA TYR A 334 -19.57 19.34 -9.76
C TYR A 334 -20.77 19.30 -10.71
N LEU A 335 -21.92 18.77 -10.31
CA LEU A 335 -23.13 18.80 -11.16
C LEU A 335 -23.64 20.24 -11.36
N GLY A 336 -23.49 21.10 -10.37
CA GLY A 336 -23.78 22.53 -10.50
C GLY A 336 -22.87 23.19 -11.54
N ARG A 337 -21.56 22.90 -11.50
CA ARG A 337 -20.59 23.37 -12.50
C ARG A 337 -20.92 22.87 -13.90
N PHE A 338 -21.25 21.58 -14.05
CA PHE A 338 -21.71 21.04 -15.33
C PHE A 338 -22.86 21.87 -15.91
N TYR A 339 -23.96 22.04 -15.18
CA TYR A 339 -25.10 22.81 -15.66
C TYR A 339 -24.79 24.29 -15.90
N GLU A 340 -23.89 24.88 -15.12
CA GLU A 340 -23.47 26.28 -15.28
C GLU A 340 -22.73 26.47 -16.60
N GLU A 341 -21.73 25.63 -16.88
CA GLU A 341 -20.87 25.73 -18.06
C GLU A 341 -21.54 25.24 -19.34
N THR A 342 -22.50 24.31 -19.26
CA THR A 342 -23.24 23.80 -20.43
C THR A 342 -24.52 24.59 -20.75
N GLY A 343 -24.73 25.75 -20.13
CA GLY A 343 -25.82 26.67 -20.48
C GLY A 343 -27.19 26.34 -19.87
N GLU A 344 -27.21 25.66 -18.72
CA GLU A 344 -28.41 25.32 -17.94
C GLU A 344 -28.48 26.06 -16.57
N PRO A 345 -28.40 27.41 -16.54
CA PRO A 345 -28.19 28.19 -15.31
C PRO A 345 -29.28 27.97 -14.24
N LYS A 346 -30.54 27.80 -14.66
CA LYS A 346 -31.64 27.52 -13.72
C LYS A 346 -31.47 26.17 -13.01
N LYS A 347 -30.95 25.15 -13.71
CA LYS A 347 -30.64 23.83 -13.10
C LYS A 347 -29.40 23.94 -12.20
N ALA A 348 -28.37 24.66 -12.63
CA ALA A 348 -27.18 24.94 -11.81
C ALA A 348 -27.55 25.58 -10.47
N MET A 349 -28.29 26.70 -10.49
CA MET A 349 -28.76 27.40 -9.29
C MET A 349 -29.54 26.48 -8.34
N ARG A 350 -30.46 25.65 -8.88
CA ARG A 350 -31.23 24.71 -8.07
C ARG A 350 -30.35 23.63 -7.44
N THR A 351 -29.37 23.13 -8.19
CA THR A 351 -28.43 22.09 -7.75
C THR A 351 -27.52 22.62 -6.64
N TYR A 352 -27.02 23.85 -6.77
CA TYR A 352 -26.23 24.49 -5.73
C TYR A 352 -27.05 24.69 -4.44
N ARG A 353 -28.28 25.19 -4.55
CA ARG A 353 -29.18 25.37 -3.40
C ARG A 353 -29.56 24.07 -2.71
N SER A 354 -29.76 22.98 -3.46
CA SER A 354 -30.13 21.69 -2.87
C SER A 354 -29.00 21.09 -2.04
N ALA A 355 -27.75 21.54 -2.21
CA ALA A 355 -26.61 21.07 -1.44
C ALA A 355 -26.56 21.59 0.01
N TYR A 356 -27.38 22.59 0.37
CA TYR A 356 -27.33 23.24 1.70
C TYR A 356 -27.56 22.28 2.88
N VAL A 357 -28.29 21.19 2.64
CA VAL A 357 -28.59 20.15 3.64
C VAL A 357 -27.46 19.15 3.84
N LEU A 358 -26.44 19.15 2.98
CA LEU A 358 -25.33 18.19 2.99
C LEU A 358 -24.14 18.72 3.77
N GLU A 359 -23.15 17.87 4.02
CA GLU A 359 -21.94 18.25 4.74
C GLU A 359 -20.93 18.98 3.84
N GLU A 360 -20.19 19.92 4.42
CA GLU A 360 -19.05 20.55 3.77
C GLU A 360 -17.88 19.58 3.73
N VAL A 361 -17.08 19.61 2.67
CA VAL A 361 -15.97 18.66 2.51
C VAL A 361 -14.86 19.28 1.70
N GLY A 362 -13.61 19.01 2.09
CA GLY A 362 -12.43 19.39 1.31
C GLY A 362 -12.52 20.81 0.75
N GLY A 363 -12.72 21.80 1.62
CA GLY A 363 -12.78 23.22 1.26
C GLY A 363 -13.93 23.65 0.34
N TYR A 364 -14.86 22.76 0.00
CA TYR A 364 -16.11 23.12 -0.65
C TYR A 364 -17.14 23.46 0.44
N THR A 365 -17.59 24.70 0.49
CA THR A 365 -18.47 25.21 1.56
C THR A 365 -19.89 25.47 1.08
N LYS A 366 -20.84 25.53 2.03
CA LYS A 366 -22.23 25.90 1.74
C LYS A 366 -22.33 27.34 1.27
N ASP A 367 -21.50 28.21 1.82
CA ASP A 367 -21.46 29.63 1.45
C ASP A 367 -21.02 29.80 -0.01
N ASP A 368 -19.99 29.09 -0.46
CA ASP A 368 -19.55 29.09 -1.87
C ASP A 368 -20.68 28.65 -2.82
N MET A 369 -21.42 27.61 -2.41
CA MET A 369 -22.54 27.08 -3.19
C MET A 369 -23.69 28.09 -3.29
N LEU A 370 -24.03 28.76 -2.18
CA LEU A 370 -25.06 29.80 -2.14
C LEU A 370 -24.65 31.03 -2.95
N GLU A 371 -23.40 31.47 -2.83
CA GLU A 371 -22.87 32.61 -3.59
C GLU A 371 -22.97 32.36 -5.10
N ARG A 372 -22.59 31.17 -5.57
CA ARG A 372 -22.77 30.75 -6.97
C ARG A 372 -24.24 30.77 -7.40
N ALA A 373 -25.13 30.21 -6.57
CA ALA A 373 -26.55 30.21 -6.87
C ALA A 373 -27.13 31.63 -6.98
N ASP A 374 -26.71 32.54 -6.10
CA ASP A 374 -27.19 33.92 -6.08
C ASP A 374 -26.58 34.78 -7.18
N ALA A 375 -25.32 34.51 -7.58
CA ALA A 375 -24.73 35.07 -8.79
C ALA A 375 -25.54 34.71 -10.03
N ILE A 376 -25.87 33.43 -10.21
CA ILE A 376 -26.73 32.97 -11.32
C ILE A 376 -28.11 33.64 -11.26
N LYS A 377 -28.71 33.75 -10.07
CA LYS A 377 -30.01 34.43 -9.92
C LYS A 377 -29.93 35.89 -10.38
N ARG A 378 -28.87 36.61 -9.99
CA ARG A 378 -28.63 38.01 -10.35
C ARG A 378 -28.42 38.16 -11.86
N ASP A 379 -27.61 37.29 -12.45
CA ASP A 379 -27.18 37.42 -13.84
C ASP A 379 -28.29 37.05 -14.84
N PHE A 380 -29.20 36.14 -14.46
CA PHE A 380 -30.30 35.64 -15.31
C PHE A 380 -31.70 36.11 -14.89
N GLY A 381 -31.84 36.83 -13.77
CA GLY A 381 -33.10 37.44 -13.34
C GLY A 381 -34.18 36.45 -12.86
N PHE A 382 -33.78 35.35 -12.21
CA PHE A 382 -34.69 34.31 -11.70
C PHE A 382 -35.44 34.65 -10.40
#